data_AF-A0A512JS24-F1
#
_entry.id   AF-A0A512JS24-F1
#
_cell.length_a   1.000
_cell.length_b   1.000
_cell.length_c   1.000
_cell.angle_alpha   90.00
_cell.angle_beta   90.00
_cell.angle_gamma   90.00
#
_symmetry.space_group_name_H-M   'P 1'
#
loop_
_entity.id
_entity.type
_entity.pdbx_description
1 polymer ?
#
loop_
_entity_poly.entity_id
_entity_poly.type
_entity_poly.pdbx_seq_one_letter_code
_entity_poly.pdbx_strand_id
1 'polypeptide(L)' 'MPDKAKRAELAQKALDAYLHEHSGIRRWCYPRASDDIGESDIIDLVTDLLLLAEMKGHDACGVVRKVEAHLQAEAGLSC' A
#
# COMPACT_ATOMS: atom_id res chain seq x y z
N MET A 1 0.85 15.21 15.52
CA MET A 1 0.83 14.23 14.42
C MET A 1 -0.29 13.24 14.70
N PRO A 2 -1.19 12.95 13.76
CA PRO A 2 -2.11 11.83 13.97
C PRO A 2 -1.27 10.58 14.25
N ASP A 3 -1.65 9.84 15.29
CA ASP A 3 -0.88 8.73 15.84
C ASP A 3 -0.45 7.76 14.73
N LYS A 4 0.86 7.60 14.55
CA LYS A 4 1.45 6.70 13.55
C LYS A 4 0.92 5.28 13.74
N ALA A 5 0.67 4.87 14.98
CA ALA A 5 0.08 3.57 15.28
C ALA A 5 -1.36 3.46 14.73
N LYS A 6 -2.17 4.50 14.91
CA LYS A 6 -3.54 4.53 14.37
C LYS A 6 -3.57 4.50 12.84
N ARG A 7 -2.63 5.17 12.17
CA ARG A 7 -2.53 5.13 10.70
C ARG A 7 -2.03 3.77 10.20
N ALA A 8 -1.10 3.14 10.91
CA ALA A 8 -0.67 1.77 10.63
C ALA A 8 -1.82 0.76 10.84
N GLU A 9 -2.63 0.90 11.88
CA GLU A 9 -3.81 0.05 12.12
C GLU A 9 -4.82 0.13 10.97
N LEU A 10 -5.09 1.32 10.45
CA LEU A 10 -5.97 1.50 9.31
C LEU A 10 -5.39 0.88 8.03
N ALA A 11 -4.09 1.05 7.80
CA ALA A 11 -3.39 0.44 6.67
C ALA A 11 -3.42 -1.10 6.76
N GLN A 12 -3.25 -1.66 7.96
CA GLN A 12 -3.36 -3.10 8.21
C GLN A 12 -4.74 -3.63 7.83
N LYS A 13 -5.82 -2.94 8.25
CA LYS A 13 -7.19 -3.34 7.89
C LYS A 13 -7.44 -3.33 6.38
N ALA A 14 -6.89 -2.35 5.68
CA ALA A 14 -6.99 -2.28 4.22
C ALA A 14 -6.26 -3.45 3.56
N LEU A 15 -5.07 -3.81 4.08
CA LEU A 15 -4.28 -4.92 3.60
C LEU A 15 -4.95 -6.27 3.89
N ASP A 16 -5.51 -6.46 5.08
CA ASP A 16 -6.26 -7.67 5.43
C ASP A 16 -7.48 -7.85 4.52
N ALA A 17 -8.23 -6.76 4.26
CA ALA A 17 -9.37 -6.79 3.35
C ALA A 17 -8.95 -7.13 1.92
N TYR A 18 -7.85 -6.52 1.44
CA TYR A 18 -7.27 -6.84 0.14
C TYR A 18 -6.91 -8.33 0.06
N LEU A 19 -6.17 -8.85 1.03
CA LEU A 19 -5.73 -10.25 1.06
C LEU A 19 -6.89 -11.24 1.17
N HIS A 20 -7.94 -10.90 1.91
CA HIS A 20 -9.14 -11.72 2.04
C HIS A 20 -9.86 -11.88 0.69
N GLU A 21 -10.03 -10.79 -0.05
CA GLU A 21 -10.70 -10.80 -1.36
C GLU A 21 -9.79 -11.34 -2.48
N HIS A 22 -8.48 -11.10 -2.41
CA HIS A 22 -7.50 -11.53 -3.42
C HIS A 22 -6.99 -12.97 -3.29
N SER A 23 -7.58 -13.80 -2.41
CA SER A 23 -7.11 -15.17 -2.18
C SER A 23 -7.13 -16.08 -3.43
N GLY A 24 -7.82 -15.68 -4.52
CA GLY A 24 -7.89 -16.41 -5.78
C GLY A 24 -7.18 -15.77 -7.00
N ILE A 25 -6.80 -14.49 -6.96
CA ILE A 25 -6.27 -13.73 -8.10
C ILE A 25 -4.94 -13.08 -7.69
N ARG A 26 -3.99 -13.89 -7.21
CA ARG A 26 -2.66 -13.36 -6.89
C ARG A 26 -1.88 -13.11 -8.18
N ARG A 27 -1.31 -11.91 -8.30
CA ARG A 27 -0.38 -11.54 -9.38
C ARG A 27 0.91 -12.38 -9.33
N TRP A 28 1.24 -12.90 -8.15
CA TRP A 28 2.39 -13.78 -7.90
C TRP A 28 1.94 -15.20 -7.52
N CYS A 29 2.43 -16.20 -8.25
CA CYS A 29 2.13 -17.63 -8.05
C CYS A 29 2.89 -18.29 -6.89
N TYR A 30 3.56 -17.53 -6.02
CA TYR A 30 4.30 -18.13 -4.91
C TYR A 30 3.33 -18.57 -3.80
N PRO A 31 3.35 -19.86 -3.39
CA PRO A 31 2.57 -20.30 -2.25
C PRO A 31 3.02 -19.53 -1.01
N ARG A 32 2.06 -19.08 -0.19
CA ARG A 32 2.36 -18.62 1.16
C ARG A 32 2.98 -19.78 1.92
N ALA A 33 4.28 -19.69 2.18
CA ALA A 33 4.95 -20.61 3.10
C ALA A 33 4.61 -20.28 4.56
N SER A 34 4.14 -19.07 4.84
CA SER A 34 3.69 -18.61 6.16
C SER A 34 2.53 -17.62 6.04
N ASP A 35 1.79 -17.43 7.13
CA ASP A 35 0.74 -16.41 7.29
C ASP A 35 1.30 -14.98 7.38
N ASP A 36 2.62 -14.81 7.18
CA ASP A 36 3.27 -13.52 7.26
C ASP A 36 2.98 -12.67 6.02
N ILE A 37 2.64 -11.41 6.28
CA ILE A 37 2.46 -10.39 5.25
C ILE A 37 3.84 -10.09 4.66
N GLY A 38 4.00 -10.39 3.37
CA GLY A 38 5.24 -10.11 2.66
C GLY A 38 5.28 -8.69 2.10
N GLU A 39 6.48 -8.20 1.82
CA GLU A 39 6.67 -6.95 1.07
C GLU A 39 5.90 -6.97 -0.28
N SER A 40 5.84 -8.14 -0.93
CA SER A 40 5.08 -8.35 -2.17
C SER A 40 3.58 -8.08 -2.01
N ASP A 41 2.97 -8.44 -0.87
CA ASP A 41 1.55 -8.20 -0.63
C ASP A 41 1.26 -6.68 -0.55
N ILE A 42 2.16 -5.93 0.06
CA ILE A 42 2.09 -4.46 0.15
C ILE A 42 2.29 -3.84 -1.23
N ILE A 43 3.29 -4.30 -1.99
CA ILE A 43 3.57 -3.81 -3.36
C ILE A 43 2.38 -4.05 -4.28
N ASP A 44 1.75 -5.23 -4.23
CA ASP A 44 0.59 -5.53 -5.05
C ASP A 44 -0.59 -4.60 -4.73
N LEU A 45 -0.89 -4.40 -3.44
CA LEU A 45 -1.94 -3.47 -3.01
C LEU A 45 -1.64 -2.02 -3.47
N VAL A 46 -0.41 -1.55 -3.29
CA VAL A 46 -0.01 -0.19 -3.72
C VAL A 46 -0.15 -0.05 -5.24
N THR A 47 0.23 -1.09 -6.00
CA THR A 47 0.12 -1.09 -7.46
C THR A 47 -1.35 -0.99 -7.90
N ASP A 48 -2.24 -1.77 -7.29
CA ASP A 48 -3.67 -1.75 -7.64
C ASP A 48 -4.35 -0.43 -7.25
N LEU A 49 -3.90 0.22 -6.16
CA LEU A 49 -4.33 1.58 -5.81
C LEU A 49 -3.87 2.63 -6.83
N LEU A 50 -2.67 2.50 -7.39
CA LEU A 50 -2.19 3.40 -8.45
C LEU A 50 -2.95 3.19 -9.76
N LEU A 51 -3.24 1.94 -10.15
CA LEU A 51 -4.09 1.64 -11.30
C LEU A 51 -5.50 2.22 -11.12
N LEU A 52 -6.07 2.11 -9.91
CA LEU A 52 -7.34 2.76 -9.57
C LEU A 52 -7.25 4.28 -9.72
N ALA A 53 -6.15 4.90 -9.27
CA ALA A 53 -5.95 6.34 -9.40
C ALA A 53 -5.96 6.77 -10.89
N GLU A 54 -5.28 6.04 -11.77
CA GLU A 54 -5.31 6.29 -13.23
C GLU A 54 -6.72 6.16 -13.79
N MET A 55 -7.44 5.10 -13.44
CA MET A 55 -8.83 4.91 -13.85
C MET A 55 -9.76 6.04 -13.37
N LYS A 56 -9.42 6.72 -12.28
CA LYS A 56 -10.13 7.89 -11.76
C LYS A 56 -9.66 9.21 -12.36
N GLY A 57 -8.72 9.18 -13.31
CA GLY A 57 -8.20 10.36 -13.99
C GLY A 57 -7.09 11.08 -13.22
N HIS A 58 -6.48 10.43 -12.23
CA HIS A 58 -5.32 10.95 -11.53
C HIS A 58 -4.01 10.48 -12.20
N ASP A 59 -2.99 11.33 -12.16
CA ASP A 59 -1.64 10.96 -12.58
C ASP A 59 -0.98 10.11 -11.48
N ALA A 60 -0.77 8.81 -11.73
CA ALA A 60 -0.15 7.90 -10.78
C ALA A 60 1.25 8.37 -10.37
N CYS A 61 2.05 8.89 -11.31
CA CYS A 61 3.38 9.43 -11.01
C CYS A 61 3.30 10.62 -10.04
N GLY A 62 2.34 11.52 -10.25
CA GLY A 62 2.05 12.64 -9.36
C GLY A 62 1.58 12.20 -7.98
N VAL A 63 0.81 11.11 -7.88
CA VAL A 63 0.42 10.51 -6.59
C VAL A 63 1.63 9.97 -5.85
N VAL A 64 2.49 9.18 -6.51
CA VAL A 64 3.70 8.61 -5.90
C VAL A 64 4.61 9.71 -5.34
N ARG A 65 4.90 10.76 -6.12
CA ARG A 65 5.74 11.88 -5.65
C ARG A 65 5.20 12.56 -4.39
N LYS A 66 3.87 12.72 -4.30
CA LYS A 66 3.25 13.29 -3.10
C LYS A 66 3.38 12.34 -1.91
N VAL A 67 3.17 11.05 -2.11
CA VAL A 67 3.37 10.04 -1.05
C VAL A 67 4.82 10.05 -0.55
N GLU A 68 5.81 10.09 -1.45
CA GLU A 68 7.23 10.20 -1.09
C GLU A 68 7.53 11.44 -0.24
N ALA A 69 7.02 12.61 -0.65
CA ALA A 69 7.18 13.86 0.10
C ALA A 69 6.55 13.76 1.51
N HIS A 70 5.39 13.13 1.64
CA HIS A 70 4.75 12.90 2.93
C HIS A 70 5.58 11.94 3.81
N LEU A 71 6.12 10.86 3.24
CA LEU A 71 6.98 9.92 3.96
C LEU A 71 8.27 10.58 4.44
N GLN A 72 8.90 11.42 3.61
CA GLN A 72 10.08 12.20 4.00
C GLN A 72 9.79 13.15 5.16
N ALA A 73 8.65 13.86 5.11
CA ALA A 73 8.22 14.74 6.19
C ALA A 73 7.96 13.96 7.50
N GLU A 74 7.38 12.78 7.42
CA GLU A 74 7.14 11.92 8.59
C GLU A 74 8.41 11.30 9.17
N ALA A 75 9.40 11.01 8.32
CA ALA A 75 10.70 10.52 8.74
C ALA A 75 11.57 11.62 9.39
N GLY A 76 11.12 12.88 9.39
CA GLY A 76 11.93 14.02 9.83
C GLY A 76 13.13 14.29 8.92
N LEU A 77 13.08 13.79 7.69
CA LEU A 77 14.13 13.96 6.67
C LEU A 77 13.89 15.21 5.80
N SER A 78 12.81 15.94 6.04
CA SER A 78 12.57 17.26 5.48
C SER A 78 13.41 18.30 6.22
N CYS A 79 14.50 18.74 5.60
CA CYS A 79 15.14 20.03 5.89
C CYS A 79 14.40 21.16 5.19
#